data_AF-A0A850HFS1-F1
#
_entry.id   AF-A0A850HFS1-F1
#
_cell.length_a   1.000
_cell.length_b   1.000
_cell.length_c   1.000
_cell.angle_alpha   90.00
_cell.angle_beta   90.00
_cell.angle_gamma   90.00
#
_symmetry.space_group_name_H-M   'P 1'
#
loop_
_entity.id
_entity.type
_entity.pdbx_description
1 polymer ?
#
loop_
_entity_poly.entity_id
_entity_poly.type
_entity_poly.pdbx_seq_one_letter_code
_entity_poly.pdbx_strand_id
1 'polypeptide(L)' 'MEDVFELPKTFPQIQKADIRKLSRYADKEVNPLYPVPLLLDAKELEQFYEIVMEESCNDRTGN' A
#
# COMPACT_ATOMS: atom_id res chain seq x y z
N MET A 1 -20.82 0.87 -2.47
CA MET A 1 -20.76 -0.41 -1.74
C MET A 1 -19.45 -0.56 -0.95
N GLU A 2 -18.69 0.53 -0.75
CA GLU A 2 -17.31 0.50 -0.27
C GLU A 2 -17.14 0.50 1.26
N ASP A 3 -18.18 0.80 2.04
CA ASP A 3 -18.06 1.04 3.50
C ASP A 3 -18.74 -0.02 4.37
N VAL A 4 -18.91 -1.25 3.87
CA VAL A 4 -19.58 -2.33 4.62
C VAL A 4 -18.78 -2.78 5.85
N PHE A 5 -17.46 -2.61 5.82
CA PHE A 5 -16.53 -3.10 6.83
C PHE A 5 -15.76 -2.00 7.57
N GLU A 6 -16.04 -0.72 7.29
CA GLU A 6 -15.42 0.45 7.96
C GLU A 6 -13.87 0.40 8.06
N LEU A 7 -13.22 -0.22 7.07
CA LEU A 7 -11.76 -0.35 7.08
C LEU A 7 -11.10 0.99 6.71
N PRO A 8 -10.03 1.39 7.42
CA PRO A 8 -9.29 2.59 7.06
C PRO A 8 -8.65 2.39 5.69
N LYS A 9 -8.81 3.40 4.81
CA LYS A 9 -8.19 3.43 3.48
C LYS A 9 -6.74 3.90 3.51
N THR A 10 -6.36 4.56 4.60
CA THR A 10 -5.03 5.16 4.80
C THR A 10 -4.48 4.82 6.17
N PHE A 11 -3.15 4.90 6.28
CA PHE A 11 -2.40 4.63 7.50
C PHE A 11 -1.53 5.83 7.83
N PRO A 12 -2.03 6.83 8.58
CA PRO A 12 -1.27 8.02 8.95
C PRO A 12 -0.07 7.72 9.87
N GLN A 13 0.01 6.50 10.40
CA GLN A 13 1.14 6.03 11.21
C GLN A 13 2.37 5.67 10.36
N ILE A 14 2.21 5.52 9.04
CA ILE A 14 3.33 5.28 8.14
C ILE A 14 4.12 6.59 8.02
N GLN A 15 5.42 6.52 8.33
CA GLN A 15 6.32 7.65 8.15
C GLN A 15 7.15 7.48 6.89
N LYS A 16 7.37 8.57 6.15
CA LYS A 16 8.18 8.55 4.93
C LYS A 16 9.58 7.97 5.13
N ALA A 17 10.17 8.17 6.31
CA ALA A 17 11.48 7.62 6.66
C ALA A 17 11.50 6.08 6.73
N ASP A 18 10.36 5.45 7.01
CA ASP A 18 10.24 4.01 7.21
C ASP A 18 9.88 3.25 5.92
N ILE A 19 9.35 3.94 4.90
CA ILE A 19 8.87 3.35 3.64
C ILE A 19 9.91 2.41 3.02
N ARG A 20 11.16 2.87 2.88
CA ARG A 20 12.26 2.06 2.31
C ARG A 20 12.51 0.77 3.10
N LYS A 21 12.38 0.83 4.43
CA LYS A 21 12.60 -0.32 5.31
C LYS A 21 11.42 -1.29 5.21
N LEU A 22 10.19 -0.77 5.19
CA LEU A 22 8.96 -1.56 5.02
C LEU A 22 8.96 -2.33 3.69
N SER A 23 9.24 -1.66 2.57
CA SER A 23 9.27 -2.32 1.27
C SER A 23 10.30 -3.43 1.16
N ARG A 24 11.47 -3.26 1.77
CA ARG A 24 12.51 -4.30 1.81
C ARG A 24 12.14 -5.50 2.66
N TYR A 25 11.31 -5.30 3.70
CA TYR A 25 10.79 -6.44 4.46
C TYR A 25 9.70 -7.14 3.68
N ALA A 26 8.76 -6.40 3.09
CA ALA A 26 7.68 -6.96 2.27
C ALA A 26 8.21 -7.77 1.07
N ASP A 27 9.23 -7.28 0.37
CA ASP A 27 9.91 -8.00 -0.73
C ASP A 27 10.56 -9.32 -0.26
N LYS A 28 11.00 -9.38 1.01
CA LYS A 28 11.60 -10.58 1.63
C LYS A 28 10.60 -11.50 2.31
N GLU A 29 9.42 -10.99 2.65
CA GLU A 29 8.31 -11.78 3.14
C GLU A 29 7.80 -12.62 1.98
N VAL A 30 8.47 -13.76 1.82
CA VAL A 30 8.28 -14.82 0.84
C VAL A 30 6.95 -14.64 0.11
N ASN A 31 7.03 -14.14 -1.14
CA ASN A 31 5.90 -14.13 -2.06
C ASN A 31 5.18 -15.48 -1.92
N PRO A 32 3.84 -15.47 -1.71
CA PRO A 32 3.11 -16.64 -1.24
C PRO A 32 3.47 -17.87 -2.05
N LEU A 33 3.39 -19.04 -1.41
CA LEU A 33 3.79 -20.34 -1.98
C LEU A 33 3.00 -20.77 -3.24
N TYR A 34 2.26 -19.84 -3.85
CA TYR A 34 1.40 -19.95 -5.01
C TYR A 34 1.76 -18.87 -6.04
N PRO A 35 1.53 -19.13 -7.34
CA PRO A 35 1.95 -18.22 -8.40
C PRO A 35 1.25 -16.88 -8.26
N VAL A 36 2.04 -15.85 -7.94
CA VAL A 36 1.57 -14.46 -8.00
C VAL A 36 1.60 -14.03 -9.47
N PRO A 37 0.50 -13.49 -10.02
CA PRO A 37 0.46 -13.04 -11.42
C PRO A 37 1.50 -11.96 -11.76
N LEU A 38 1.92 -11.19 -10.74
CA LEU A 38 2.91 -10.12 -10.84
C LEU A 38 3.75 -10.07 -9.56
N LEU A 39 5.06 -10.17 -9.70
CA LEU A 39 6.00 -9.95 -8.60
C LEU A 39 6.38 -8.48 -8.59
N LEU A 40 6.17 -7.81 -7.47
CA LEU A 40 6.60 -6.44 -7.26
C LEU A 40 7.95 -6.44 -6.56
N ASP A 41 8.86 -5.59 -7.01
CA ASP A 41 10.13 -5.37 -6.33
C ASP A 41 9.98 -4.37 -5.18
N ALA A 42 11.02 -4.28 -4.34
CA ALA A 42 11.03 -3.35 -3.21
C ALA A 42 10.79 -1.89 -3.62
N LYS A 43 11.17 -1.46 -4.83
CA LYS A 43 10.99 -0.07 -5.28
C LYS A 43 9.55 0.18 -5.73
N GLU A 44 8.94 -0.78 -6.40
CA GLU A 44 7.52 -0.74 -6.76
C GLU A 44 6.64 -0.71 -5.51
N LEU A 45 7.01 -1.46 -4.47
CA LEU A 45 6.33 -1.47 -3.17
C LEU A 45 6.41 -0.12 -2.42
N GLU A 46 7.48 0.66 -2.59
CA GLU A 46 7.57 2.01 -1.98
C GLU A 46 6.43 2.93 -2.44
N GLN A 47 6.03 2.85 -3.71
CA GLN A 47 4.96 3.67 -4.27
C GLN A 47 3.60 3.35 -3.60
N PHE A 48 3.36 2.08 -3.30
CA PHE A 48 2.14 1.67 -2.60
C PHE A 48 2.08 2.21 -1.17
N TYR A 49 3.22 2.20 -0.46
CA TYR A 49 3.28 2.81 0.87
C TYR A 49 3.04 4.32 0.84
N GLU A 50 3.52 5.03 -0.18
CA GLU A 50 3.20 6.46 -0.36
C GLU A 50 1.71 6.69 -0.61
N ILE A 51 1.07 5.85 -1.44
CA ILE A 51 -0.37 5.94 -1.74
C ILE A 51 -1.23 5.74 -0.49
N VAL A 52 -0.89 4.74 0.35
CA VAL A 52 -1.69 4.44 1.56
C VAL A 52 -1.32 5.31 2.76
N MET A 53 -0.18 6.01 2.74
CA MET A 53 0.21 6.95 3.78
C MET A 53 -0.70 8.18 3.78
N GLU A 54 -1.03 8.70 2.60
CA GLU A 54 -1.92 9.84 2.41
C GLU A 54 -2.83 9.58 1.19
N GLU A 55 -4.07 9.11 1.39
CA GLU A 55 -5.13 9.51 0.46
C GLU A 55 -5.35 10.99 0.72
N SER A 56 -4.64 11.82 -0.04
CA SER A 56 -5.18 13.13 -0.37
C SER A 56 -6.58 12.87 -0.92
N CYS A 57 -7.58 13.31 -0.17
CA CYS A 57 -8.94 13.55 -0.60
C CYS A 57 -8.98 13.80 -2.12
N ASN A 58 -9.24 12.74 -2.88
CA ASN A 58 -9.74 12.88 -4.23
C ASN A 58 -11.15 12.32 -4.12
N ASP A 59 -12.02 13.18 -3.61
CA ASP A 59 -13.45 13.02 -3.77
C ASP A 59 -13.68 12.64 -5.23
N ARG A 60 -14.07 11.40 -5.47
CA ARG A 60 -14.70 11.01 -6.73
C ARG A 60 -16.11 11.62 -6.74
N THR A 61 -16.21 12.95 -6.66
CA THR A 61 -17.34 13.70 -7.20
C THR A 61 -17.16 13.75 -8.71
N GLY A 62 -17.34 12.59 -9.33
CA GLY A 62 -17.71 12.51 -10.73
C GLY A 62 -19.22 12.76 -10.83
N ASN A 63 -19.60 13.78 -11.59
CA ASN A 63 -20.98 14.09 -11.97
C ASN A 63 -21.76 12.87 -12.49
#